data_AF-A0A8T5LSP6-F1
#
_entry.id   AF-A0A8T5LSP6-F1
#
_cell.length_a   1.000
_cell.length_b   1.000
_cell.length_c   1.000
_cell.angle_alpha   90.00
_cell.angle_beta   90.00
_cell.angle_gamma   90.00
#
_symmetry.space_group_name_H-M   'P 1'
#
loop_
_entity.id
_entity.type
_entity.pdbx_description
1 polymer ?
#
loop_
_entity_poly.entity_id
_entity_poly.type
_entity_poly.pdbx_seq_one_letter_code
_entity_poly.pdbx_strand_id
1 'polypeptide(L)'
;MKTDIRKKAIATGDSFASTYNTVHWAEKGVAFMESRGIFPLTLSSPQMPAINRLGLYSYYSGAITVAGGDAEGHIIRGEKEYHLPREEWEDRLGFMVKEYQNKWSFSKNGAYYARLLHSAGWHTITEPGKDGKQRKASVGSRLPPYLCELIDNYDRLTKDSRTLAGKYLRDVISVWFDTKGRVVTERGVRVRLLSQPTEEDLREQAEQLVSVVNSLYPNVGLDKDRDINVAEIKDPEKKGENVFGGYVSFSLEKLLGFPANGATPVKFDIRIEPRWARKKEKKPSRKTIGGGF
;
A
#
# COMPACT_ATOMS: atom_id res chain seq x y z
N MET A 1 -1.85 28.94 12.77
CA MET A 1 -2.36 28.08 13.86
C MET A 1 -1.88 26.66 13.58
N LYS A 2 -1.27 25.95 14.55
CA LYS A 2 -0.86 24.55 14.37
C LYS A 2 -2.05 23.61 14.63
N THR A 3 -2.23 22.60 13.80
CA THR A 3 -3.40 21.69 13.87
C THR A 3 -3.09 20.48 14.75
N ASP A 4 -4.00 20.13 15.68
CA ASP A 4 -3.98 18.84 16.40
C ASP A 4 -4.99 17.87 15.77
N ILE A 5 -4.45 16.80 15.21
CA ILE A 5 -5.17 15.76 14.45
C ILE A 5 -5.51 14.52 15.30
N ARG A 6 -4.98 14.43 16.54
CA ARG A 6 -4.93 13.19 17.31
C ARG A 6 -6.30 12.61 17.64
N LYS A 7 -7.28 13.48 17.89
CA LYS A 7 -8.64 13.12 18.32
C LYS A 7 -9.66 13.19 17.20
N LYS A 8 -9.25 13.53 15.97
CA LYS A 8 -10.16 13.59 14.82
C LYS A 8 -10.68 12.18 14.54
N ALA A 9 -12.00 12.03 14.47
CA ALA A 9 -12.62 10.76 14.11
C ALA A 9 -12.37 10.47 12.63
N ILE A 10 -11.87 9.28 12.35
CA ILE A 10 -11.68 8.70 11.02
C ILE A 10 -12.91 7.87 10.64
N ALA A 11 -13.46 7.12 11.60
CA ALA A 11 -14.69 6.36 11.45
C ALA A 11 -15.45 6.30 12.79
N THR A 12 -16.77 6.33 12.72
CA THR A 12 -17.69 6.20 13.85
C THR A 12 -18.60 4.99 13.68
N GLY A 13 -19.34 4.61 14.73
CA GLY A 13 -20.39 3.60 14.64
C GLY A 13 -21.41 3.95 13.55
N ASP A 14 -21.81 5.21 13.46
CA ASP A 14 -22.77 5.68 12.45
C ASP A 14 -22.23 5.59 11.01
N SER A 15 -20.99 6.04 10.77
CA SER A 15 -20.38 5.96 9.43
C SER A 15 -20.13 4.51 9.00
N PHE A 16 -19.97 3.61 9.96
CA PHE A 16 -19.83 2.19 9.72
C PHE A 16 -21.19 1.51 9.46
N ALA A 17 -22.20 1.84 10.27
CA ALA A 17 -23.57 1.35 10.15
C ALA A 17 -24.17 1.71 8.78
N SER A 18 -23.88 2.90 8.27
CA SER A 18 -24.35 3.37 6.96
C SER A 18 -23.81 2.55 5.78
N THR A 19 -22.79 1.71 5.98
CA THR A 19 -22.31 0.82 4.92
C THR A 19 -23.28 -0.34 4.67
N TYR A 20 -24.17 -0.67 5.61
CA TYR A 20 -25.10 -1.80 5.52
C TYR A 20 -26.42 -1.40 4.89
N ASN A 21 -27.05 -2.37 4.21
CA ASN A 21 -28.41 -2.20 3.68
C ASN A 21 -29.50 -2.56 4.69
N THR A 22 -29.15 -3.10 5.86
CA THR A 22 -30.10 -3.60 6.86
C THR A 22 -29.67 -3.22 8.27
N VAL A 23 -30.62 -2.72 9.07
CA VAL A 23 -30.39 -2.26 10.45
C VAL A 23 -29.83 -3.38 11.35
N HIS A 24 -30.43 -4.58 11.34
CA HIS A 24 -29.99 -5.71 12.17
C HIS A 24 -28.49 -6.06 12.00
N TRP A 25 -28.01 -6.11 10.75
CA TRP A 25 -26.59 -6.40 10.50
C TRP A 25 -25.68 -5.22 10.82
N ALA A 26 -26.18 -3.98 10.69
CA ALA A 26 -25.47 -2.78 11.12
C ALA A 26 -25.27 -2.80 12.64
N GLU A 27 -26.31 -3.05 13.43
CA GLU A 27 -26.26 -3.15 14.90
C GLU A 27 -25.27 -4.23 15.36
N LYS A 28 -25.34 -5.43 14.76
CA LYS A 28 -24.39 -6.51 15.06
C LYS A 28 -22.95 -6.13 14.75
N GLY A 29 -22.72 -5.47 13.62
CA GLY A 29 -21.39 -5.03 13.21
C GLY A 29 -20.84 -3.93 14.12
N VAL A 30 -21.67 -2.95 14.49
CA VAL A 30 -21.31 -1.88 15.43
C VAL A 30 -20.96 -2.48 16.79
N ALA A 31 -21.82 -3.32 17.36
CA ALA A 31 -21.56 -3.99 18.63
C ALA A 31 -20.27 -4.83 18.60
N PHE A 32 -20.00 -5.52 17.49
CA PHE A 32 -18.76 -6.25 17.30
C PHE A 32 -17.53 -5.32 17.36
N MET A 33 -17.55 -4.21 16.62
CA MET A 33 -16.43 -3.25 16.59
C MET A 33 -16.24 -2.51 17.91
N GLU A 34 -17.33 -2.15 18.59
CA GLU A 34 -17.30 -1.53 19.92
C GLU A 34 -16.72 -2.48 20.97
N SER A 35 -17.08 -3.77 20.92
CA SER A 35 -16.51 -4.78 21.83
C SER A 35 -14.98 -4.94 21.68
N ARG A 36 -14.42 -4.46 20.56
CA ARG A 36 -12.97 -4.43 20.27
C ARG A 36 -12.32 -3.08 20.55
N GLY A 37 -13.09 -2.11 21.06
CA GLY A 37 -12.62 -0.75 21.33
C GLY A 37 -12.22 0.02 20.06
N ILE A 38 -12.81 -0.32 18.91
CA ILE A 38 -12.47 0.33 17.62
C ILE A 38 -13.14 1.69 17.49
N PHE A 39 -14.40 1.84 17.92
CA PHE A 39 -15.14 3.08 17.77
C PHE A 39 -15.10 3.98 19.02
N PRO A 40 -14.99 5.31 18.84
CA PRO A 40 -14.65 6.00 17.59
C PRO A 40 -13.19 5.74 17.18
N LEU A 41 -12.97 5.49 15.89
CA LEU A 41 -11.62 5.26 15.36
C LEU A 41 -10.95 6.61 15.13
N THR A 42 -9.82 6.85 15.76
CA THR A 42 -9.01 8.08 15.64
C THR A 42 -7.55 7.73 15.38
N LEU A 43 -6.72 8.71 15.04
CA LEU A 43 -5.28 8.51 14.92
C LEU A 43 -4.60 8.11 16.24
N SER A 44 -5.25 8.31 17.38
CA SER A 44 -4.72 7.92 18.69
C SER A 44 -5.26 6.57 19.17
N SER A 45 -6.20 5.95 18.45
CA SER A 45 -6.78 4.67 18.86
C SER A 45 -5.71 3.55 18.83
N PRO A 46 -5.62 2.69 19.86
CA PRO A 46 -4.62 1.61 19.92
C PRO A 46 -4.63 0.63 18.73
N GLN A 47 -5.79 0.47 18.10
CA GLN A 47 -6.05 -0.42 16.96
C GLN A 47 -5.67 0.23 15.62
N MET A 48 -5.55 1.56 15.57
CA MET A 48 -5.33 2.31 14.33
C MET A 48 -4.05 1.89 13.58
N PRO A 49 -2.91 1.60 14.23
CA PRO A 49 -1.72 1.09 13.52
C PRO A 49 -1.97 -0.20 12.74
N ALA A 50 -2.73 -1.14 13.32
CA ALA A 50 -3.06 -2.41 12.69
C ALA A 50 -4.06 -2.22 11.53
N ILE A 51 -5.08 -1.37 11.75
CA ILE A 51 -6.09 -1.01 10.73
C ILE A 51 -5.45 -0.25 9.56
N ASN A 52 -4.54 0.70 9.82
CA ASN A 52 -3.80 1.44 8.81
C ASN A 52 -3.02 0.50 7.90
N ARG A 53 -2.24 -0.42 8.50
CA ARG A 53 -1.46 -1.39 7.73
C ARG A 53 -2.34 -2.36 6.95
N LEU A 54 -3.43 -2.84 7.53
CA LEU A 54 -4.40 -3.67 6.82
C LEU A 54 -4.95 -2.94 5.58
N GLY A 55 -5.35 -1.68 5.75
CA GLY A 55 -5.81 -0.81 4.65
C GLY A 55 -4.75 -0.62 3.56
N LEU A 56 -3.50 -0.34 3.95
CA LEU A 56 -2.38 -0.15 3.02
C LEU A 56 -2.06 -1.42 2.21
N TYR A 57 -2.03 -2.60 2.84
CA TYR A 57 -1.80 -3.87 2.13
C TYR A 57 -2.93 -4.16 1.14
N SER A 58 -4.18 -3.94 1.56
CA SER A 58 -5.32 -4.05 0.66
C SER A 58 -5.30 -3.02 -0.47
N TYR A 59 -4.84 -1.79 -0.19
CA TYR A 59 -4.74 -0.72 -1.17
C TYR A 59 -3.66 -0.98 -2.23
N TYR A 60 -2.43 -1.32 -1.82
CA TYR A 60 -1.32 -1.50 -2.77
C TYR A 60 -1.26 -2.88 -3.40
N SER A 61 -1.83 -3.92 -2.79
CA SER A 61 -1.71 -5.29 -3.30
C SER A 61 -3.01 -6.06 -3.35
N GLY A 62 -4.14 -5.46 -3.04
CA GLY A 62 -5.38 -6.17 -2.81
C GLY A 62 -6.60 -5.53 -3.44
N ALA A 63 -7.74 -5.70 -2.78
CA ALA A 63 -8.92 -4.88 -2.99
C ALA A 63 -9.82 -4.91 -1.75
N ILE A 64 -10.65 -3.87 -1.60
CA ILE A 64 -11.73 -3.78 -0.62
C ILE A 64 -12.98 -3.44 -1.43
N THR A 65 -14.00 -4.30 -1.37
CA THR A 65 -15.24 -4.11 -2.12
C THR A 65 -16.40 -4.11 -1.14
N VAL A 66 -17.27 -3.11 -1.26
CA VAL A 66 -18.54 -3.03 -0.54
C VAL A 66 -19.61 -2.67 -1.56
N ALA A 67 -20.52 -3.61 -1.86
CA ALA A 67 -21.56 -3.42 -2.86
C ALA A 67 -22.76 -4.33 -2.58
N GLY A 68 -23.98 -3.83 -2.78
CA GLY A 68 -25.19 -4.68 -2.78
C GLY A 68 -25.50 -5.42 -1.47
N GLY A 69 -24.86 -5.07 -0.36
CA GLY A 69 -24.99 -5.79 0.92
C GLY A 69 -23.81 -6.73 1.22
N ASP A 70 -22.97 -6.98 0.23
CA ASP A 70 -21.74 -7.76 0.38
C ASP A 70 -20.55 -6.85 0.68
N ALA A 71 -19.61 -7.39 1.45
CA ALA A 71 -18.35 -6.72 1.76
C ALA A 71 -17.22 -7.74 1.80
N GLU A 72 -16.21 -7.52 0.96
CA GLU A 72 -15.07 -8.41 0.80
C GLU A 72 -13.76 -7.62 0.82
N GLY A 73 -12.73 -8.22 1.40
CA GLY A 73 -11.38 -7.69 1.38
C GLY A 73 -10.39 -8.79 1.05
N HIS A 74 -9.35 -8.44 0.31
CA HIS A 74 -8.27 -9.38 0.03
C HIS A 74 -6.95 -8.67 -0.23
N ILE A 75 -5.87 -9.44 -0.16
CA ILE A 75 -4.49 -9.05 -0.46
C ILE A 75 -3.90 -10.11 -1.40
N ILE A 76 -3.38 -9.71 -2.55
CA ILE A 76 -2.83 -10.60 -3.58
C ILE A 76 -1.30 -10.66 -3.40
N ARG A 77 -0.75 -11.86 -3.20
CA ARG A 77 0.71 -12.02 -3.14
C ARG A 77 1.31 -11.58 -4.49
N GLY A 78 2.35 -10.74 -4.43
CA GLY A 78 3.10 -10.32 -5.61
C GLY A 78 4.10 -11.40 -6.05
N GLU A 79 4.98 -11.05 -6.98
CA GLU A 79 6.07 -11.92 -7.47
C GLU A 79 7.10 -12.29 -6.37
N LYS A 80 7.16 -11.53 -5.27
CA LYS A 80 7.94 -11.83 -4.07
C LYS A 80 6.97 -12.04 -2.91
N GLU A 81 7.13 -13.14 -2.18
CA GLU A 81 6.43 -13.32 -0.91
C GLU A 81 6.85 -12.21 0.05
N TYR A 82 5.88 -11.39 0.47
CA TYR A 82 6.09 -10.42 1.54
C TYR A 82 5.42 -10.90 2.82
N HIS A 83 6.05 -10.61 3.96
CA HIS A 83 5.58 -11.07 5.27
C HIS A 83 4.46 -10.17 5.78
N LEU A 84 3.23 -10.68 5.70
CA LEU A 84 2.07 -10.01 6.29
C LEU A 84 2.16 -10.02 7.83
N PRO A 85 1.81 -8.92 8.52
CA PRO A 85 1.76 -8.85 9.98
C PRO A 85 0.51 -9.56 10.54
N ARG A 86 0.34 -10.84 10.22
CA ARG A 86 -0.86 -11.63 10.54
C ARG A 86 -1.08 -11.77 12.04
N GLU A 87 -0.02 -12.07 12.78
CA GLU A 87 -0.06 -12.17 14.25
C GLU A 87 -0.57 -10.87 14.86
N GLU A 88 -0.08 -9.72 14.38
CA GLU A 88 -0.56 -8.42 14.87
C GLU A 88 -2.05 -8.20 14.58
N TRP A 89 -2.54 -8.59 13.40
CA TRP A 89 -3.96 -8.46 13.07
C TRP A 89 -4.83 -9.40 13.89
N GLU A 90 -4.37 -10.62 14.13
CA GLU A 90 -5.08 -11.57 14.98
C GLU A 90 -5.11 -11.09 16.44
N ASP A 91 -3.98 -10.68 16.99
CA ASP A 91 -3.85 -10.25 18.38
C ASP A 91 -4.59 -8.93 18.65
N ARG A 92 -4.41 -7.93 17.78
CA ARG A 92 -4.93 -6.58 18.02
C ARG A 92 -6.35 -6.38 17.53
N LEU A 93 -6.75 -7.10 16.47
CA LEU A 93 -8.06 -6.94 15.84
C LEU A 93 -8.94 -8.18 16.01
N GLY A 94 -8.38 -9.36 16.35
CA GLY A 94 -9.12 -10.61 16.22
C GLY A 94 -9.52 -10.89 14.76
N PHE A 95 -8.71 -10.41 13.82
CA PHE A 95 -8.92 -10.52 12.39
C PHE A 95 -8.01 -11.60 11.80
N MET A 96 -8.58 -12.54 11.07
CA MET A 96 -7.84 -13.61 10.41
C MET A 96 -7.88 -13.48 8.90
N VAL A 97 -6.73 -13.65 8.26
CA VAL A 97 -6.61 -13.85 6.82
C VAL A 97 -6.40 -15.33 6.50
N LYS A 98 -7.09 -15.84 5.47
CA LYS A 98 -6.89 -17.21 4.97
C LYS A 98 -6.18 -17.17 3.63
N GLU A 99 -5.21 -18.07 3.46
CA GLU A 99 -4.53 -18.24 2.19
C GLU A 99 -5.29 -19.19 1.28
N TYR A 100 -5.49 -18.78 0.03
CA TYR A 100 -5.96 -19.66 -1.04
C TYR A 100 -5.41 -19.17 -2.38
N GLN A 101 -4.77 -20.06 -3.14
CA GLN A 101 -4.26 -19.76 -4.50
C GLN A 101 -3.45 -18.44 -4.59
N ASN A 102 -2.45 -18.27 -3.71
CA ASN A 102 -1.61 -17.07 -3.63
C ASN A 102 -2.36 -15.75 -3.30
N LYS A 103 -3.58 -15.85 -2.79
CA LYS A 103 -4.40 -14.73 -2.34
C LYS A 103 -4.74 -14.90 -0.86
N TRP A 104 -4.60 -13.83 -0.10
CA TRP A 104 -5.04 -13.74 1.29
C TRP A 104 -6.40 -13.09 1.33
N SER A 105 -7.43 -13.88 1.62
CA SER A 105 -8.80 -13.39 1.74
C SER A 105 -9.14 -13.11 3.19
N PHE A 106 -9.92 -12.05 3.40
CA PHE A 106 -10.46 -11.72 4.70
C PHE A 106 -11.42 -12.83 5.11
N SER A 107 -11.18 -13.47 6.26
CA SER A 107 -11.93 -14.67 6.63
C SER A 107 -12.99 -14.41 7.70
N LYS A 108 -12.81 -14.91 8.93
CA LYS A 108 -13.70 -14.66 10.06
C LYS A 108 -13.81 -13.16 10.29
N ASN A 109 -15.05 -12.65 10.37
CA ASN A 109 -15.36 -11.22 10.52
C ASN A 109 -14.83 -10.33 9.37
N GLY A 110 -14.42 -10.93 8.24
CA GLY A 110 -13.80 -10.21 7.13
C GLY A 110 -14.68 -9.11 6.55
N ALA A 111 -15.98 -9.36 6.45
CA ALA A 111 -16.97 -8.38 6.01
C ALA A 111 -17.00 -7.13 6.92
N TYR A 112 -16.86 -7.30 8.24
CA TYR A 112 -16.81 -6.17 9.17
C TYR A 112 -15.54 -5.33 8.94
N TYR A 113 -14.39 -5.95 8.72
CA TYR A 113 -13.16 -5.22 8.44
C TYR A 113 -13.15 -4.55 7.07
N ALA A 114 -13.70 -5.18 6.04
CA ALA A 114 -13.88 -4.53 4.74
C ALA A 114 -14.76 -3.28 4.84
N ARG A 115 -15.86 -3.34 5.60
CA ARG A 115 -16.74 -2.20 5.87
C ARG A 115 -16.08 -1.12 6.71
N LEU A 116 -15.29 -1.50 7.70
CA LEU A 116 -14.52 -0.56 8.53
C LEU A 116 -13.53 0.22 7.66
N LEU A 117 -12.76 -0.47 6.83
CA LEU A 117 -11.81 0.17 5.91
C LEU A 117 -12.57 1.08 4.94
N HIS A 118 -13.69 0.63 4.37
CA HIS A 118 -14.52 1.48 3.53
C HIS A 118 -15.00 2.75 4.27
N SER A 119 -15.48 2.63 5.51
CA SER A 119 -15.91 3.77 6.33
C SER A 119 -14.77 4.73 6.70
N ALA A 120 -13.54 4.22 6.78
CA ALA A 120 -12.33 5.02 7.00
C ALA A 120 -11.79 5.69 5.71
N GLY A 121 -12.51 5.55 4.59
CA GLY A 121 -12.18 6.18 3.31
C GLY A 121 -11.29 5.35 2.39
N TRP A 122 -11.09 4.07 2.68
CA TRP A 122 -10.40 3.16 1.77
C TRP A 122 -11.36 2.71 0.67
N HIS A 123 -11.25 3.33 -0.50
CA HIS A 123 -12.10 3.01 -1.65
C HIS A 123 -11.29 2.39 -2.78
N THR A 124 -11.82 1.33 -3.37
CA THR A 124 -11.48 0.94 -4.74
C THR A 124 -12.49 1.65 -5.64
N ILE A 125 -12.06 2.43 -6.63
CA ILE A 125 -13.01 3.15 -7.50
C ILE A 125 -13.96 2.15 -8.15
N THR A 126 -15.19 2.09 -7.67
CA THR A 126 -16.36 1.74 -8.46
C THR A 126 -17.00 3.06 -8.81
N GLU A 127 -16.71 3.60 -9.99
CA GLU A 127 -17.65 4.54 -10.58
C GLU A 127 -18.98 3.80 -10.74
N PRO A 128 -20.11 4.37 -10.28
CA PRO A 128 -21.42 3.86 -10.61
C PRO A 128 -21.72 4.24 -12.07
N GLY A 129 -21.15 3.49 -13.01
CA GLY A 129 -21.37 3.65 -14.44
C GLY A 129 -21.99 2.38 -15.03
N LYS A 130 -23.32 2.28 -14.98
CA LYS A 130 -24.28 1.35 -15.65
C LYS A 130 -24.01 -0.16 -15.75
N ASP A 131 -22.80 -0.64 -15.61
CA ASP A 131 -22.43 -2.05 -15.56
C ASP A 131 -21.65 -2.26 -14.26
N GLY A 132 -22.23 -2.99 -13.31
CA GLY A 132 -21.66 -3.30 -11.98
C GLY A 132 -20.39 -4.17 -12.01
N LYS A 133 -19.39 -3.80 -12.82
CA LYS A 133 -18.08 -4.43 -12.85
C LYS A 133 -17.22 -3.84 -11.75
N GLN A 134 -17.01 -4.64 -10.70
CA GLN A 134 -16.00 -4.41 -9.68
C GLN A 134 -14.67 -4.06 -10.37
N ARG A 135 -14.18 -2.84 -10.21
CA ARG A 135 -12.82 -2.50 -10.65
C ARG A 135 -11.88 -3.02 -9.57
N LYS A 136 -10.92 -3.88 -9.96
CA LYS A 136 -9.79 -4.25 -9.09
C LYS A 136 -9.15 -2.95 -8.55
N ALA A 137 -8.59 -2.96 -7.34
CA ALA A 137 -7.89 -1.80 -6.76
C ALA A 137 -6.67 -1.31 -7.58
N SER A 138 -6.39 -1.95 -8.72
CA SER A 138 -5.33 -1.61 -9.65
C SER A 138 -5.58 -0.33 -10.45
N VAL A 139 -6.80 0.24 -10.47
CA VAL A 139 -7.09 1.48 -11.22
C VAL A 139 -7.96 2.43 -10.40
N GLY A 140 -7.48 3.66 -10.17
CA GLY A 140 -8.28 4.75 -9.61
C GLY A 140 -8.16 4.97 -8.10
N SER A 141 -7.55 4.06 -7.35
CA SER A 141 -7.57 4.12 -5.89
C SER A 141 -6.76 5.32 -5.36
N ARG A 142 -7.38 6.18 -4.53
CA ARG A 142 -6.68 7.22 -3.75
C ARG A 142 -6.45 6.76 -2.31
N LEU A 143 -5.40 7.29 -1.66
CA LEU A 143 -5.24 7.10 -0.22
C LEU A 143 -6.45 7.69 0.53
N PRO A 144 -6.81 7.16 1.71
CA PRO A 144 -7.95 7.65 2.47
C PRO A 144 -7.72 9.12 2.88
N PRO A 145 -8.81 9.91 3.02
CA PRO A 145 -8.71 11.35 3.27
C PRO A 145 -7.84 11.73 4.45
N TYR A 146 -7.85 10.94 5.52
CA TYR A 146 -7.03 11.23 6.70
C TYR A 146 -5.53 11.12 6.39
N LEU A 147 -5.08 10.17 5.55
CA LEU A 147 -3.67 10.08 5.16
C LEU A 147 -3.31 11.24 4.25
N CYS A 148 -4.14 11.59 3.27
CA CYS A 148 -3.91 12.77 2.42
C CYS A 148 -3.75 14.04 3.26
N GLU A 149 -4.61 14.25 4.26
CA GLU A 149 -4.51 15.37 5.19
C GLU A 149 -3.18 15.38 5.97
N LEU A 150 -2.65 14.21 6.36
CA LEU A 150 -1.33 14.10 7.00
C LEU A 150 -0.21 14.52 6.06
N ILE A 151 -0.29 14.12 4.79
CA ILE A 151 0.71 14.44 3.76
C ILE A 151 0.71 15.95 3.53
N ASP A 152 -0.45 16.53 3.25
CA ASP A 152 -0.59 17.94 2.85
C ASP A 152 -0.25 18.92 3.99
N ASN A 153 -0.41 18.49 5.24
CA ASN A 153 -0.24 19.36 6.41
C ASN A 153 0.97 19.02 7.28
N TYR A 154 1.82 18.05 6.91
CA TYR A 154 2.86 17.51 7.77
C TYR A 154 3.73 18.58 8.48
N ASP A 155 4.16 19.60 7.74
CA ASP A 155 4.98 20.70 8.25
C ASP A 155 4.21 21.69 9.12
N ARG A 156 2.88 21.73 9.00
CA ARG A 156 1.99 22.60 9.77
C ARG A 156 1.47 21.94 11.06
N LEU A 157 1.72 20.64 11.24
CA LEU A 157 1.34 19.90 12.43
C LEU A 157 2.12 20.36 13.68
N THR A 158 1.52 20.17 14.85
CA THR A 158 2.24 20.24 16.14
C THR A 158 3.34 19.17 16.21
N LYS A 159 4.31 19.31 17.13
CA LYS A 159 5.40 18.33 17.29
C LYS A 159 4.84 16.92 17.56
N ASP A 160 3.92 16.80 18.51
CA ASP A 160 3.30 15.53 18.87
C ASP A 160 2.50 14.92 17.71
N SER A 161 1.70 15.74 17.04
CA SER A 161 0.93 15.33 15.86
C SER A 161 1.84 14.87 14.73
N ARG A 162 2.97 15.55 14.50
CA ARG A 162 3.96 15.19 13.49
C ARG A 162 4.66 13.87 13.83
N THR A 163 4.98 13.63 15.11
CA THR A 163 5.53 12.35 15.56
C THR A 163 4.56 11.20 15.30
N LEU A 164 3.27 11.41 15.59
CA LEU A 164 2.24 10.41 15.32
C LEU A 164 2.03 10.20 13.81
N ALA A 165 1.85 11.28 13.05
CA ALA A 165 1.69 11.25 11.61
C ALA A 165 2.86 10.55 10.91
N GLY A 166 4.09 10.82 11.37
CA GLY A 166 5.28 10.18 10.84
C GLY A 166 5.29 8.65 10.98
N LYS A 167 4.58 8.08 11.97
CA LYS A 167 4.42 6.62 12.07
C LYS A 167 3.56 6.09 10.92
N TYR A 168 2.39 6.69 10.69
CA TYR A 168 1.47 6.28 9.63
C TYR A 168 2.02 6.51 8.23
N LEU A 169 2.72 7.64 8.01
CA LEU A 169 3.38 7.93 6.74
C LEU A 169 4.57 7.00 6.47
N ARG A 170 5.27 6.52 7.51
CA ARG A 170 6.29 5.46 7.35
C ARG A 170 5.65 4.13 6.94
N ASP A 171 4.48 3.80 7.46
CA ASP A 171 3.75 2.61 7.01
C ASP A 171 3.40 2.71 5.52
N VAL A 172 2.96 3.89 5.03
CA VAL A 172 2.67 4.13 3.60
C VAL A 172 3.88 3.76 2.74
N ILE A 173 5.05 4.33 3.05
CA ILE A 173 6.28 4.04 2.30
C ILE A 173 6.65 2.57 2.43
N SER A 174 6.58 2.00 3.65
CA SER A 174 7.00 0.62 3.90
C SER A 174 6.17 -0.39 3.13
N VAL A 175 4.84 -0.28 3.21
CA VAL A 175 3.95 -1.16 2.47
C VAL A 175 4.06 -0.92 0.98
N TRP A 176 4.23 0.32 0.52
CA TRP A 176 4.44 0.63 -0.89
C TRP A 176 5.69 -0.08 -1.45
N PHE A 177 6.84 0.02 -0.78
CA PHE A 177 8.08 -0.66 -1.19
C PHE A 177 8.01 -2.18 -1.10
N ASP A 178 7.24 -2.70 -0.15
CA ASP A 178 7.07 -4.14 0.09
C ASP A 178 6.18 -4.78 -0.98
N THR A 179 5.06 -4.13 -1.31
CA THR A 179 4.00 -4.69 -2.14
C THR A 179 4.09 -4.29 -3.61
N LYS A 180 4.60 -3.09 -3.92
CA LYS A 180 4.79 -2.67 -5.30
C LYS A 180 6.12 -3.19 -5.80
N GLY A 181 6.03 -4.04 -6.83
CA GLY A 181 7.18 -4.66 -7.48
C GLY A 181 8.32 -3.66 -7.68
N ARG A 182 9.46 -3.96 -7.07
CA ARG A 182 10.69 -3.17 -7.19
C ARG A 182 11.61 -3.82 -8.21
N VAL A 183 12.05 -3.03 -9.18
CA VAL A 183 13.08 -3.46 -10.14
C VAL A 183 14.40 -2.87 -9.67
N VAL A 184 15.32 -3.74 -9.25
CA VAL A 184 16.70 -3.36 -8.93
C VAL A 184 17.48 -3.38 -10.24
N THR A 185 18.16 -2.28 -10.52
CA THR A 185 19.01 -2.08 -11.69
C THR A 185 20.41 -1.70 -11.23
N GLU A 186 21.39 -1.76 -12.12
CA GLU A 186 22.75 -1.26 -11.83
C GLU A 186 22.79 0.22 -11.41
N ARG A 187 21.75 0.99 -11.79
CA ARG A 187 21.66 2.43 -11.54
C ARG A 187 20.86 2.79 -10.29
N GLY A 188 20.21 1.80 -9.65
CA GLY A 188 19.35 2.02 -8.48
C GLY A 188 18.06 1.21 -8.52
N VAL A 189 17.04 1.66 -7.79
CA VAL A 189 15.75 0.97 -7.62
C VAL A 189 14.63 1.76 -8.28
N ARG A 190 13.72 1.05 -8.95
CA ARG A 190 12.46 1.61 -9.44
C ARG A 190 11.30 0.95 -8.71
N VAL A 191 10.43 1.75 -8.11
CA VAL A 191 9.23 1.27 -7.41
C VAL A 191 8.00 1.65 -8.22
N ARG A 192 7.18 0.67 -8.59
CA ARG A 192 5.97 0.89 -9.40
C ARG A 192 4.91 1.70 -8.64
N LEU A 193 4.19 2.55 -9.36
CA LEU A 193 3.00 3.25 -8.88
C LEU A 193 1.75 2.38 -9.06
N LEU A 194 0.64 2.78 -8.43
CA LEU A 194 -0.68 2.22 -8.76
C LEU A 194 -1.11 2.80 -10.11
N SER A 195 -1.62 1.97 -11.01
CA SER A 195 -2.13 2.48 -12.28
C SER A 195 -3.37 3.36 -12.05
N GLN A 196 -3.56 4.35 -12.91
CA GLN A 196 -4.64 5.33 -12.79
C GLN A 196 -5.37 5.54 -14.12
N PRO A 197 -6.63 6.00 -14.09
CA PRO A 197 -7.40 6.26 -15.31
C PRO A 197 -6.85 7.46 -16.10
N THR A 198 -6.20 8.42 -15.43
CA THR A 198 -5.62 9.62 -16.05
C THR A 198 -4.14 9.77 -15.71
N GLU A 199 -3.38 10.48 -16.55
CA GLU A 199 -1.98 10.82 -16.27
C GLU A 199 -1.90 11.75 -15.04
N GLU A 200 -2.84 12.69 -14.94
CA GLU A 200 -2.92 13.68 -13.87
C GLU A 200 -3.08 13.00 -12.51
N ASP A 201 -4.01 12.04 -12.38
CA ASP A 201 -4.20 11.27 -11.14
C ASP A 201 -2.94 10.48 -10.76
N LEU A 202 -2.25 9.91 -11.76
CA LEU A 202 -1.01 9.17 -11.51
C LEU A 202 0.12 10.07 -11.04
N ARG A 203 0.24 11.25 -11.65
CA ARG A 203 1.25 12.24 -11.30
C ARG A 203 0.97 12.83 -9.91
N GLU A 204 -0.28 13.16 -9.60
CA GLU A 204 -0.70 13.62 -8.26
C GLU A 204 -0.29 12.61 -7.18
N GLN A 205 -0.60 11.33 -7.39
CA GLN A 205 -0.21 10.26 -6.47
C GLN A 205 1.32 10.13 -6.32
N ALA A 206 2.05 10.17 -7.44
CA ALA A 206 3.50 10.05 -7.43
C ALA A 206 4.16 11.20 -6.66
N GLU A 207 3.68 12.42 -6.88
CA GLU A 207 4.16 13.61 -6.19
C GLU A 207 3.85 13.58 -4.69
N GLN A 208 2.68 13.08 -4.29
CA GLN A 208 2.36 12.87 -2.89
C GLN A 208 3.37 11.90 -2.25
N LEU A 209 3.65 10.76 -2.88
CA LEU A 209 4.61 9.78 -2.37
C LEU A 209 6.03 10.36 -2.26
N VAL A 210 6.48 11.09 -3.27
CA VAL A 210 7.76 11.83 -3.24
C VAL A 210 7.80 12.83 -2.09
N SER A 211 6.71 13.59 -1.90
CA SER A 211 6.61 14.58 -0.81
C SER A 211 6.69 13.91 0.56
N VAL A 212 6.05 12.75 0.74
CA VAL A 212 6.13 11.96 1.97
C VAL A 212 7.55 11.47 2.24
N VAL A 213 8.22 10.92 1.22
CA VAL A 213 9.61 10.46 1.34
C VAL A 213 10.52 11.61 1.74
N ASN A 214 10.45 12.75 1.06
CA ASN A 214 11.29 13.90 1.36
C ASN A 214 10.98 14.52 2.73
N SER A 215 9.72 14.50 3.18
CA SER A 215 9.35 14.99 4.51
C SER A 215 9.89 14.12 5.65
N LEU A 216 9.89 12.79 5.46
CA LEU A 216 10.36 11.84 6.47
C LEU A 216 11.87 11.59 6.41
N TYR A 217 12.44 11.66 5.21
CA TYR A 217 13.81 11.33 4.88
C TYR A 217 14.41 12.41 3.96
N PRO A 218 14.67 13.62 4.48
CA PRO A 218 15.11 14.75 3.67
C PRO A 218 16.42 14.50 2.92
N ASN A 219 17.28 13.62 3.44
CA ASN A 219 18.55 13.24 2.82
C ASN A 219 18.39 12.39 1.55
N VAL A 220 17.19 11.84 1.28
CA VAL A 220 16.91 11.09 0.05
C VAL A 220 16.80 12.05 -1.15
N GLY A 221 16.21 13.24 -0.96
CA GLY A 221 16.21 14.32 -1.95
C GLY A 221 15.62 13.93 -3.32
N LEU A 222 14.41 13.37 -3.36
CA LEU A 222 13.72 13.08 -4.61
C LEU A 222 13.25 14.36 -5.30
N ASP A 223 13.43 14.41 -6.62
CA ASP A 223 13.03 15.47 -7.53
C ASP A 223 11.79 14.99 -8.31
N LYS A 224 10.69 15.74 -8.19
CA LYS A 224 9.40 15.39 -8.80
C LYS A 224 9.45 15.35 -10.33
N ASP A 225 10.30 16.15 -10.97
CA ASP A 225 10.39 16.23 -12.43
C ASP A 225 11.31 15.14 -13.01
N ARG A 226 12.31 14.71 -12.23
CA ARG A 226 13.34 13.77 -12.71
C ARG A 226 13.13 12.34 -12.26
N ASP A 227 12.61 12.12 -11.07
CA ASP A 227 12.50 10.77 -10.49
C ASP A 227 11.16 10.10 -10.78
N ILE A 228 10.12 10.88 -11.11
CA ILE A 228 8.80 10.36 -11.47
C ILE A 228 8.76 10.08 -12.97
N ASN A 229 8.41 8.84 -13.33
CA ASN A 229 8.24 8.44 -14.72
C ASN A 229 6.82 7.90 -14.90
N VAL A 230 6.06 8.53 -15.78
CA VAL A 230 4.68 8.16 -16.13
C VAL A 230 4.63 7.82 -17.61
N ALA A 231 3.86 6.79 -17.96
CA ALA A 231 3.60 6.41 -19.33
C ALA A 231 2.19 5.80 -19.45
N GLU A 232 1.60 5.98 -20.62
CA GLU A 232 0.42 5.20 -21.01
C GLU A 232 0.81 3.72 -21.10
N ILE A 233 0.00 2.84 -20.51
CA ILE A 233 0.18 1.40 -20.54
C ILE A 233 -1.05 0.74 -21.16
N LYS A 234 -0.82 -0.26 -22.00
CA LYS A 234 -1.89 -1.15 -22.45
C LYS A 234 -2.09 -2.21 -21.37
N ASP A 235 -3.21 -2.14 -20.66
CA ASP A 235 -3.60 -3.20 -19.74
C ASP A 235 -4.05 -4.43 -20.56
N PRO A 236 -3.31 -5.56 -20.52
CA PRO A 236 -3.67 -6.75 -21.29
C PRO A 236 -5.01 -7.35 -20.87
N GLU A 237 -5.51 -7.05 -19.67
CA GLU A 237 -6.82 -7.53 -19.18
C GLU A 237 -7.99 -6.61 -19.58
N LYS A 238 -7.71 -5.39 -20.06
CA LYS A 238 -8.73 -4.41 -20.43
C LYS A 238 -8.61 -3.98 -21.89
N LYS A 239 -9.31 -4.68 -22.77
CA LYS A 239 -9.44 -4.26 -24.17
C LYS A 239 -10.19 -2.92 -24.24
N GLY A 240 -9.47 -1.83 -24.55
CA GLY A 240 -10.07 -0.56 -25.00
C GLY A 240 -10.10 0.60 -24.00
N GLU A 241 -9.60 0.43 -22.77
CA GLU A 241 -9.44 1.54 -21.81
C GLU A 241 -7.97 1.94 -21.73
N ASN A 242 -7.66 3.22 -21.99
CA ASN A 242 -6.32 3.75 -21.74
C ASN A 242 -6.12 3.84 -20.22
N VAL A 243 -5.03 3.26 -19.73
CA VAL A 243 -4.64 3.29 -18.33
C VAL A 243 -3.21 3.82 -18.25
N PHE A 244 -2.91 4.61 -17.23
CA PHE A 244 -1.58 5.17 -17.02
C PHE A 244 -0.86 4.38 -15.92
N GLY A 245 0.41 4.08 -16.16
CA GLY A 245 1.30 3.41 -15.23
C GLY A 245 2.60 4.18 -15.08
N GLY A 246 3.34 3.90 -14.01
CA GLY A 246 4.58 4.62 -13.76
C GLY A 246 5.43 4.04 -12.64
N TYR A 247 6.55 4.70 -12.38
CA TYR A 247 7.45 4.36 -11.29
C TYR A 247 8.17 5.59 -10.75
N VAL A 248 8.60 5.49 -9.50
CA VAL A 248 9.55 6.43 -8.89
C VAL A 248 10.93 5.79 -8.89
N SER A 249 11.92 6.55 -9.38
CA SER A 249 13.33 6.14 -9.45
C SER A 249 14.10 6.61 -8.23
N PHE A 250 14.87 5.70 -7.66
CA PHE A 250 15.83 5.98 -6.60
C PHE A 250 17.22 5.59 -7.09
N SER A 251 18.12 6.57 -7.25
CA SER A 251 19.53 6.26 -7.52
C SER A 251 20.17 5.59 -6.30
N LEU A 252 21.29 4.89 -6.50
CA LEU A 252 22.03 4.28 -5.38
C LEU A 252 22.37 5.30 -4.29
N GLU A 253 22.78 6.52 -4.67
CA GLU A 253 23.07 7.61 -3.74
C GLU A 253 21.84 8.01 -2.91
N LYS A 254 20.68 8.18 -3.56
CA LYS A 254 19.43 8.53 -2.86
C LYS A 254 19.00 7.43 -1.89
N LEU A 255 19.27 6.16 -2.23
CA LEU A 255 18.98 5.03 -1.35
C LEU A 255 19.82 5.03 -0.07
N LEU A 256 21.02 5.62 -0.09
CA LEU A 256 21.84 5.83 1.11
C LEU A 256 21.29 6.93 2.03
N GLY A 257 20.38 7.78 1.52
CA GLY A 257 19.70 8.81 2.31
C GLY A 257 18.69 8.24 3.32
N PHE A 258 18.32 6.97 3.19
CA PHE A 258 17.50 6.28 4.20
C PHE A 258 18.35 5.87 5.42
N PRO A 259 17.83 6.00 6.65
CA PRO A 259 18.59 5.66 7.86
C PRO A 259 18.99 4.17 7.90
N ALA A 260 20.21 3.86 8.30
CA ALA A 260 20.70 2.47 8.35
C ALA A 260 19.96 1.59 9.38
N ASN A 261 19.31 2.20 10.38
CA ASN A 261 18.70 1.49 11.50
C ASN A 261 17.25 1.10 11.17
N GLY A 262 16.96 -0.21 11.08
CA GLY A 262 15.71 -0.96 11.34
C GLY A 262 14.33 -0.49 10.82
N ALA A 263 14.08 0.82 10.77
CA ALA A 263 12.85 1.46 10.33
C ALA A 263 12.84 1.80 8.84
N THR A 264 13.92 1.47 8.11
CA THR A 264 14.01 1.70 6.67
C THR A 264 13.22 0.62 5.93
N PRO A 265 12.34 1.02 4.99
CA PRO A 265 11.47 0.10 4.26
C PRO A 265 12.25 -0.81 3.29
N VAL A 266 13.55 -0.51 3.08
CA VAL A 266 14.41 -1.25 2.18
C VAL A 266 15.56 -1.90 2.93
N LYS A 267 15.51 -3.23 3.08
CA LYS A 267 16.68 -4.02 3.44
C LYS A 267 17.54 -4.19 2.19
N PHE A 268 18.59 -3.40 2.05
CA PHE A 268 19.58 -3.60 1.01
C PHE A 268 20.67 -4.56 1.49
N ASP A 269 20.84 -5.68 0.79
CA ASP A 269 22.10 -6.45 0.85
C ASP A 269 23.02 -5.85 -0.23
N ILE A 270 23.71 -4.74 0.07
CA ILE A 270 24.65 -4.13 -0.87
C ILE A 270 25.92 -5.00 -0.87
N ARG A 271 26.00 -5.92 -1.83
CA ARG A 271 27.24 -6.65 -2.10
C ARG A 271 28.08 -5.86 -3.09
N ILE A 272 29.10 -5.17 -2.57
CA ILE A 272 30.14 -4.57 -3.41
C ILE A 272 31.05 -5.72 -3.86
N GLU A 273 30.80 -6.27 -5.05
CA GLU A 273 31.74 -7.20 -5.66
C GLU A 273 32.84 -6.39 -6.38
N PRO A 274 34.09 -6.42 -5.90
CA PRO A 274 35.18 -5.80 -6.65
C PRO A 274 35.29 -6.43 -8.04
N ARG A 275 35.51 -5.61 -9.08
CA ARG A 275 35.56 -6.06 -10.49
C ARG A 275 36.54 -7.21 -10.75
N TRP A 276 37.55 -7.41 -9.89
CA TRP A 276 38.52 -8.49 -9.97
C TRP A 276 38.02 -9.85 -9.42
N ALA A 277 36.89 -9.89 -8.73
CA ALA A 277 36.25 -11.12 -8.25
C ALA A 277 35.48 -11.88 -9.35
N ARG A 278 35.25 -11.27 -10.52
CA ARG A 278 34.73 -11.97 -11.72
C ARG A 278 35.82 -12.86 -12.34
N LYS A 279 36.28 -13.88 -11.62
CA LYS A 279 36.91 -15.02 -12.29
C LYS A 279 35.84 -15.67 -13.16
N LYS A 280 36.02 -15.59 -14.48
CA LYS A 280 35.24 -16.35 -15.45
C LYS A 280 35.29 -17.82 -15.03
N GLU A 281 34.20 -18.35 -14.48
CA GLU A 281 33.97 -19.78 -14.51
C GLU A 281 33.97 -20.17 -15.99
N LYS A 282 35.09 -20.75 -16.44
CA LYS A 282 35.14 -21.43 -17.73
C LYS A 282 34.10 -22.53 -17.62
N LYS A 283 32.96 -22.36 -18.29
CA LYS A 283 32.05 -23.49 -18.57
C LYS A 283 32.91 -24.62 -19.13
N PRO A 284 32.84 -25.84 -18.59
CA PRO A 284 33.55 -26.97 -19.18
C PRO A 284 33.09 -27.09 -20.63
N SER A 285 34.06 -27.06 -21.56
CA SER A 285 33.80 -27.29 -22.97
C SER A 285 33.09 -28.64 -23.10
N ARG A 286 31.87 -28.64 -23.62
CA ARG A 286 31.24 -29.88 -24.12
C ARG A 286 32.19 -30.46 -25.17
N LYS A 287 32.94 -31.50 -24.79
CA LYS A 287 33.54 -32.40 -25.77
C LYS A 287 32.38 -33.14 -26.41
N THR A 288 32.12 -32.78 -27.67
CA THR A 288 31.53 -33.67 -28.66
C THR A 288 32.30 -34.99 -28.63
N ILE A 289 31.62 -36.08 -28.27
CA ILE A 289 32.06 -37.41 -28.68
C ILE A 289 31.07 -37.80 -29.78
N GLY A 290 31.58 -37.78 -31.01
CA GLY A 290 30.90 -38.35 -32.18
C GLY A 290 30.85 -39.86 -32.09
N GLY A 291 29.86 -40.44 -32.77
CA GLY A 291 29.62 -41.89 -32.81
C GLY A 291 30.59 -42.68 -33.69
N GLY A 292 30.35 -44.00 -33.70
CA GLY A 292 31.07 -45.07 -34.41
C GLY A 292 31.57 -46.10 -33.39
N PHE A 293 31.06 -47.33 -33.27
CA PHE A 293 30.30 -48.21 -34.16
C PHE A 293 29.08 -48.83 -33.46
#